data_AF-A0A516GPB1-F1
#
_entry.id   AF-A0A516GPB1-F1
#
_cell.length_a   1.000
_cell.length_b   1.000
_cell.length_c   1.000
_cell.angle_alpha   90.00
_cell.angle_beta   90.00
_cell.angle_gamma   90.00
#
_symmetry.space_group_name_H-M   'P 1'
#
loop_
_entity.id
_entity.type
_entity.pdbx_description
1 polymer ?
#
loop_
_entity_poly.entity_id
_entity_poly.type
_entity_poly.pdbx_seq_one_letter_code
_entity_poly.pdbx_strand_id
1 'polypeptide(L)'
;MMKVQTGLDVLLGNTTLQNTFKGNVALLCHNASIDSTYTHAAIRFKHMFGDRFVKLFGPQHGFSTDVQDNMIETDHIIHPFFNIPVYSLYSETRIPTDKMLEGIDHLFVDLQDVGCRVYAYIYTLTYVLERCASKPIEVVVLDRPNPINGIDIEGNILDANYESFVGRHPIPFRHGLTIGEVALMHQKFWVKTKANLKVIKMLNWERSMFYEDTQLPWLLPSPNLARIESAYTFPATVLFEGTTLSEGRGTTQSLEVVGHPKIEPFSFCDSVLFKALKASKLQGVALRPITFLPTFQKQGGKVCGGIQIHVTDKSIYKPWRVGQLLMRELYHYLEDDFEWKAPPYEYNYHQKPIDIINGTDKLRHWIENNEALEALDALETLDSYNSLWNAIKIY
;
A
#
# COMPACT_ATOMS: atom_id res chain seq x y z
N MET A 1 11.44 -24.10 4.37
CA MET A 1 11.82 -23.20 3.25
C MET A 1 13.02 -22.36 3.68
N MET A 2 13.90 -21.99 2.74
CA MET A 2 15.00 -21.07 3.02
C MET A 2 14.46 -19.67 3.30
N LYS A 3 15.09 -18.92 4.22
CA LYS A 3 14.73 -17.52 4.48
C LYS A 3 14.92 -16.69 3.21
N VAL A 4 13.97 -15.80 2.93
CA VAL A 4 14.05 -14.87 1.81
C VAL A 4 15.16 -13.86 2.05
N GLN A 5 15.89 -13.52 0.99
CA GLN A 5 16.81 -12.39 0.99
C GLN A 5 16.18 -11.26 0.18
N THR A 6 15.89 -10.13 0.82
CA THR A 6 15.40 -8.92 0.15
C THR A 6 16.43 -8.38 -0.84
N GLY A 7 16.04 -7.48 -1.74
CA GLY A 7 17.01 -6.79 -2.61
C GLY A 7 18.13 -6.09 -1.81
N LEU A 8 17.81 -5.61 -0.60
CA LEU A 8 18.80 -5.07 0.34
C LEU A 8 19.76 -6.16 0.86
N ASP A 9 19.26 -7.31 1.32
CA ASP A 9 20.10 -8.42 1.78
C ASP A 9 21.03 -8.92 0.65
N VAL A 10 20.50 -9.02 -0.58
CA VAL A 10 21.27 -9.43 -1.76
C VAL A 10 22.37 -8.41 -2.08
N LEU A 11 22.08 -7.11 -2.01
CA LEU A 11 23.08 -6.07 -2.18
C LEU A 11 24.17 -6.17 -1.11
N LEU A 12 23.78 -6.36 0.16
CA LEU A 12 24.71 -6.47 1.29
C LEU A 12 25.63 -7.69 1.19
N GLY A 13 25.11 -8.81 0.71
CA GLY A 13 25.86 -10.05 0.52
C GLY A 13 26.81 -10.06 -0.69
N ASN A 14 26.81 -9.01 -1.53
CA ASN A 14 27.53 -9.02 -2.80
C ASN A 14 28.41 -7.77 -3.00
N THR A 15 29.64 -7.83 -2.48
CA THR A 15 30.64 -6.75 -2.62
C THR A 15 30.97 -6.41 -4.08
N THR A 16 30.96 -7.41 -4.97
CA THR A 16 31.19 -7.19 -6.41
C THR A 16 30.09 -6.31 -7.00
N LEU A 17 28.82 -6.59 -6.66
CA LEU A 17 27.68 -5.78 -7.08
C LEU A 17 27.74 -4.37 -6.49
N GLN A 18 28.05 -4.23 -5.19
CA GLN A 18 28.25 -2.92 -4.54
C GLN A 18 29.28 -2.07 -5.28
N ASN A 19 30.39 -2.69 -5.70
CA ASN A 19 31.46 -2.02 -6.42
C ASN A 19 31.07 -1.55 -7.83
N THR A 20 29.94 -2.00 -8.40
CA THR A 20 29.44 -1.51 -9.69
C THR A 20 28.84 -0.12 -9.61
N PHE A 21 28.34 0.29 -8.44
CA PHE A 21 27.71 1.59 -8.23
C PHE A 21 28.75 2.66 -7.88
N LYS A 22 29.19 3.42 -8.89
CA LYS A 22 30.23 4.45 -8.78
C LYS A 22 29.61 5.84 -8.65
N GLY A 23 30.29 6.74 -7.95
CA GLY A 23 29.76 8.09 -7.70
C GLY A 23 28.78 8.13 -6.53
N ASN A 24 27.97 9.18 -6.49
CA ASN A 24 27.11 9.53 -5.38
C ASN A 24 25.81 8.72 -5.39
N VAL A 25 25.44 8.22 -4.22
CA VAL A 25 24.23 7.42 -4.01
C VAL A 25 23.25 8.16 -3.12
N ALA A 26 21.97 8.02 -3.44
CA ALA A 26 20.87 8.44 -2.60
C ALA A 26 19.91 7.27 -2.35
N LEU A 27 19.12 7.38 -1.29
CA LEU A 27 18.19 6.33 -0.89
C LEU A 27 16.81 6.90 -0.59
N LEU A 28 15.79 6.41 -1.31
CA LEU A 28 14.39 6.52 -0.96
C LEU A 28 14.01 5.33 -0.08
N CYS A 29 13.72 5.59 1.19
CA CYS A 29 13.40 4.57 2.19
C CYS A 29 12.44 5.11 3.25
N HIS A 30 11.97 4.21 4.11
CA HIS A 30 11.15 4.53 5.28
C HIS A 30 11.51 3.57 6.42
N ASN A 31 10.80 3.64 7.54
CA ASN A 31 11.15 2.87 8.73
C ASN A 31 11.25 1.35 8.50
N ALA A 32 10.36 0.75 7.68
CA ALA A 32 10.40 -0.69 7.36
C ALA A 32 11.46 -1.10 6.33
N SER A 33 12.29 -0.16 5.87
CA SER A 33 13.46 -0.43 5.04
C SER A 33 14.59 -1.00 5.88
N ILE A 34 14.41 -2.23 6.38
CA ILE A 34 15.39 -2.96 7.19
C ILE A 34 15.91 -4.19 6.45
N ASP A 35 17.09 -4.65 6.85
CA ASP A 35 17.63 -5.94 6.43
C ASP A 35 17.17 -7.08 7.35
N SER A 36 17.56 -8.30 7.01
CA SER A 36 17.25 -9.52 7.77
C SER A 36 17.79 -9.57 9.21
N THR A 37 18.60 -8.58 9.61
CA THR A 37 19.20 -8.40 10.95
C THR A 37 18.63 -7.23 11.73
N TYR A 38 17.49 -6.66 11.29
CA TYR A 38 16.84 -5.49 11.91
C TYR A 38 17.64 -4.18 11.78
N THR A 39 18.61 -4.11 10.86
CA THR A 39 19.37 -2.87 10.64
C THR A 39 18.73 -2.07 9.52
N HIS A 40 18.47 -0.79 9.78
CA HIS A 40 17.89 0.14 8.80
C HIS A 40 18.82 0.34 7.59
N ALA A 41 18.23 0.39 6.39
CA ALA A 41 18.93 0.52 5.11
C ALA A 41 19.87 1.73 5.08
N ALA A 42 19.44 2.88 5.62
CA ALA A 42 20.29 4.07 5.70
C ALA A 42 21.62 3.85 6.47
N ILE A 43 21.60 3.04 7.54
CA ILE A 43 22.83 2.66 8.27
C ILE A 43 23.72 1.80 7.39
N ARG A 44 23.13 0.82 6.70
CA ARG A 44 23.86 -0.04 5.76
C ARG A 44 24.48 0.74 4.61
N PHE A 45 23.74 1.71 4.04
CA PHE A 45 24.22 2.57 2.97
C PHE A 45 25.39 3.45 3.43
N LYS A 46 25.32 4.03 4.63
CA LYS A 46 26.44 4.76 5.23
C LYS A 46 27.71 3.89 5.30
N HIS A 47 27.58 2.62 5.69
CA HIS A 47 28.72 1.70 5.76
C HIS A 47 29.25 1.25 4.39
N MET A 48 28.36 0.94 3.43
CA MET A 48 28.76 0.48 2.10
C MET A 48 29.38 1.59 1.23
N PHE A 49 28.83 2.80 1.32
CA PHE A 49 29.13 3.87 0.37
C PHE A 49 29.92 5.04 0.99
N GLY A 50 30.00 5.13 2.32
CA GLY A 50 30.74 6.18 3.02
C GLY A 50 30.24 7.58 2.62
N ASP A 51 31.17 8.48 2.33
CA ASP A 51 30.88 9.87 1.95
C ASP A 51 30.11 10.01 0.62
N ARG A 52 30.02 8.93 -0.17
CA ARG A 52 29.20 8.91 -1.39
C ARG A 52 27.72 8.79 -1.10
N PHE A 53 27.32 8.41 0.12
CA PHE A 53 25.91 8.42 0.51
C PHE A 53 25.49 9.84 0.89
N VAL A 54 24.87 10.54 -0.06
CA VAL A 54 24.75 12.01 -0.01
C VAL A 54 23.36 12.53 0.30
N LYS A 55 22.30 11.74 0.07
CA LYS A 55 20.91 12.21 0.21
C LYS A 55 19.96 11.07 0.59
N LEU A 56 18.94 11.42 1.37
CA LEU A 56 17.81 10.58 1.73
C LEU A 56 16.52 11.15 1.17
N PHE A 57 15.56 10.28 0.88
CA PHE A 57 14.20 10.63 0.49
C PHE A 57 13.21 9.81 1.33
N GLY A 58 12.13 10.45 1.78
CA GLY A 58 11.01 9.80 2.46
C GLY A 58 9.74 9.85 1.61
N PRO A 59 8.91 8.79 1.58
CA PRO A 59 7.63 8.77 0.89
C PRO A 59 6.52 9.42 1.75
N GLN A 60 5.25 9.10 1.48
CA GLN A 60 4.14 9.31 2.42
C GLN A 60 4.49 8.75 3.81
N HIS A 61 4.08 9.44 4.89
CA HIS A 61 4.54 9.24 6.28
C HIS A 61 6.02 9.57 6.58
N GLY A 62 6.78 9.99 5.56
CA GLY A 62 8.17 10.43 5.71
C GLY A 62 9.16 9.30 5.95
N PHE A 63 10.44 9.69 6.07
CA PHE A 63 11.55 8.77 6.33
C PHE A 63 11.40 8.03 7.68
N SER A 64 10.97 8.74 8.72
CA SER A 64 10.84 8.20 10.09
C SER A 64 9.53 7.42 10.31
N THR A 65 8.53 7.60 9.45
CA THR A 65 7.21 6.97 9.60
C THR A 65 6.56 7.34 10.95
N ASP A 66 6.70 8.59 11.38
CA ASP A 66 6.19 9.11 12.67
C ASP A 66 4.87 9.87 12.55
N VAL A 67 4.44 10.17 11.32
CA VAL A 67 3.19 10.88 11.04
C VAL A 67 2.00 9.91 10.98
N GLN A 68 1.16 9.98 12.02
CA GLN A 68 0.08 9.03 12.29
C GLN A 68 -1.02 8.97 11.22
N ASP A 69 -1.32 10.08 10.54
CA ASP A 69 -2.43 10.16 9.59
C ASP A 69 -1.96 10.34 8.15
N ASN A 70 -2.79 9.88 7.22
CA ASN A 70 -2.64 10.18 5.80
C ASN A 70 -2.92 11.69 5.59
N MET A 71 -2.40 12.30 4.52
CA MET A 71 -2.55 13.74 4.21
C MET A 71 -1.89 14.74 5.17
N ILE A 72 -1.05 14.29 6.11
CA ILE A 72 -0.17 15.18 6.86
C ILE A 72 1.19 15.22 6.17
N GLU A 73 1.61 16.42 5.78
CA GLU A 73 2.89 16.67 5.13
C GLU A 73 4.07 16.49 6.11
N THR A 74 5.24 16.15 5.57
CA THR A 74 6.49 16.02 6.35
C THR A 74 7.52 16.99 5.83
N ASP A 75 8.25 17.68 6.70
CA ASP A 75 9.22 18.69 6.29
C ASP A 75 10.52 18.06 5.74
N HIS A 76 11.28 18.88 5.00
CA HIS A 76 12.67 18.57 4.67
C HIS A 76 13.57 18.84 5.88
N ILE A 77 14.54 17.97 6.13
CA ILE A 77 15.46 18.11 7.27
C ILE A 77 16.90 17.77 6.89
N ILE A 78 17.85 18.17 7.72
CA ILE A 78 19.18 17.54 7.76
C ILE A 78 19.14 16.46 8.84
N HIS A 79 19.41 15.21 8.47
CA HIS A 79 19.35 14.13 9.45
C HIS A 79 20.46 14.29 10.50
N PRO A 80 20.17 14.30 11.81
CA PRO A 80 21.16 14.62 12.84
C PRO A 80 22.33 13.63 12.91
N PHE A 81 22.07 12.33 12.69
CA PHE A 81 23.13 11.31 12.69
C PHE A 81 23.90 11.14 11.35
N PHE A 82 23.22 11.21 10.21
CA PHE A 82 23.86 11.04 8.90
C PHE A 82 24.50 12.34 8.39
N ASN A 83 24.03 13.50 8.87
CA ASN A 83 24.44 14.83 8.44
C ASN A 83 24.29 15.05 6.92
N ILE A 84 23.22 14.49 6.35
CA ILE A 84 22.82 14.63 4.94
C ILE A 84 21.36 15.09 4.87
N PRO A 85 20.94 15.75 3.78
CA PRO A 85 19.54 16.13 3.60
C PRO A 85 18.62 14.92 3.45
N VAL A 86 17.44 15.03 4.06
CA VAL A 86 16.29 14.16 3.89
C VAL A 86 15.20 14.99 3.22
N TYR A 87 14.85 14.63 1.99
CA TYR A 87 13.77 15.26 1.24
C TYR A 87 12.48 14.46 1.41
N SER A 88 11.38 15.14 1.72
CA SER A 88 10.06 14.51 1.75
C SER A 88 9.41 14.58 0.36
N LEU A 89 9.04 13.42 -0.19
CA LEU A 89 8.21 13.29 -1.38
C LEU A 89 6.72 13.21 -1.01
N TYR A 90 6.35 13.86 0.10
CA TYR A 90 4.97 14.02 0.52
C TYR A 90 4.72 15.40 1.16
N SER A 91 5.68 16.33 1.02
CA SER A 91 5.57 17.73 1.41
C SER A 91 4.96 18.56 0.28
N GLU A 92 5.54 19.70 -0.09
CA GLU A 92 5.07 20.54 -1.19
C GLU A 92 5.02 19.82 -2.54
N THR A 93 5.73 18.69 -2.67
CA THR A 93 5.77 17.87 -3.88
C THR A 93 5.74 16.38 -3.56
N ARG A 94 5.15 15.61 -4.48
CA ARG A 94 5.20 14.14 -4.51
C ARG A 94 6.21 13.60 -5.54
N ILE A 95 6.83 14.52 -6.28
CA ILE A 95 7.78 14.24 -7.36
C ILE A 95 9.10 14.94 -7.01
N PRO A 96 10.26 14.27 -7.05
CA PRO A 96 11.53 14.92 -6.76
C PRO A 96 11.79 16.09 -7.73
N THR A 97 12.26 17.21 -7.19
CA THR A 97 12.67 18.37 -8.01
C THR A 97 14.05 18.14 -8.62
N ASP A 98 14.42 18.92 -9.65
CA ASP A 98 15.76 18.83 -10.23
C ASP A 98 16.85 19.10 -9.17
N LYS A 99 16.63 20.10 -8.33
CA LYS A 99 17.53 20.46 -7.22
C LYS A 99 17.71 19.30 -6.23
N MET A 100 16.64 18.58 -5.92
CA MET A 100 16.73 17.39 -5.06
C MET A 100 17.60 16.30 -5.70
N LEU A 101 17.53 16.14 -7.02
CA LEU A 101 18.25 15.12 -7.79
C LEU A 101 19.71 15.50 -8.13
N GLU A 102 20.11 16.76 -7.99
CA GLU A 102 21.47 17.22 -8.34
C GLU A 102 22.56 16.43 -7.62
N GLY A 103 23.60 16.04 -8.35
CA GLY A 103 24.76 15.34 -7.80
C GLY A 103 24.48 13.92 -7.31
N ILE A 104 23.39 13.28 -7.77
CA ILE A 104 23.11 11.86 -7.56
C ILE A 104 23.45 11.10 -8.84
N ASP A 105 24.20 10.01 -8.74
CA ASP A 105 24.47 9.09 -9.85
C ASP A 105 23.56 7.85 -9.78
N HIS A 106 23.30 7.36 -8.56
CA HIS A 106 22.41 6.22 -8.29
C HIS A 106 21.35 6.56 -7.24
N LEU A 107 20.07 6.48 -7.59
CA LEU A 107 18.96 6.62 -6.64
C LEU A 107 18.38 5.24 -6.32
N PHE A 108 18.69 4.74 -5.13
CA PHE A 108 18.14 3.49 -4.64
C PHE A 108 16.74 3.69 -4.08
N VAL A 109 15.85 2.73 -4.34
CA VAL A 109 14.50 2.69 -3.79
C VAL A 109 14.35 1.39 -3.01
N ASP A 110 14.11 1.51 -1.70
CA ASP A 110 13.90 0.39 -0.79
C ASP A 110 12.65 0.65 0.05
N LEU A 111 11.49 0.19 -0.41
CA LEU A 111 10.20 0.43 0.26
C LEU A 111 9.43 -0.89 0.40
N GLN A 112 9.07 -1.26 1.62
CA GLN A 112 8.07 -2.31 1.87
C GLN A 112 6.67 -1.76 1.54
N ASP A 113 6.09 -2.27 0.45
CA ASP A 113 4.70 -2.02 0.06
C ASP A 113 3.75 -3.08 0.66
N VAL A 114 2.44 -2.95 0.45
CA VAL A 114 1.43 -3.88 0.98
C VAL A 114 0.60 -4.62 -0.08
N GLY A 115 0.91 -4.44 -1.37
CA GLY A 115 0.29 -5.21 -2.45
C GLY A 115 -1.11 -4.73 -2.84
N CYS A 116 -1.47 -3.53 -2.42
CA CYS A 116 -2.78 -2.91 -2.63
C CYS A 116 -2.61 -1.59 -3.37
N ARG A 117 -3.43 -1.38 -4.41
CA ARG A 117 -3.35 -0.24 -5.33
C ARG A 117 -3.30 1.10 -4.62
N VAL A 118 -4.06 1.26 -3.53
CA VAL A 118 -4.20 2.53 -2.83
C VAL A 118 -3.05 2.87 -1.88
N TYR A 119 -2.07 1.98 -1.74
CA TYR A 119 -0.86 2.25 -0.98
C TYR A 119 0.16 2.99 -1.87
N ALA A 120 0.43 4.26 -1.56
CA ALA A 120 1.03 5.19 -2.53
C ALA A 120 2.55 5.02 -2.79
N TYR A 121 3.21 4.05 -2.16
CA TYR A 121 4.66 3.85 -2.30
C TYR A 121 5.05 3.44 -3.72
N ILE A 122 4.27 2.56 -4.36
CA ILE A 122 4.47 2.22 -5.77
C ILE A 122 4.37 3.43 -6.69
N TYR A 123 3.53 4.42 -6.38
CA TYR A 123 3.39 5.62 -7.19
C TYR A 123 4.51 6.62 -6.96
N THR A 124 5.00 6.73 -5.73
CA THR A 124 6.25 7.47 -5.43
C THR A 124 7.39 6.95 -6.30
N LEU A 125 7.55 5.62 -6.42
CA LEU A 125 8.52 5.00 -7.33
C LEU A 125 8.27 5.39 -8.80
N THR A 126 7.03 5.31 -9.28
CA THR A 126 6.72 5.64 -10.69
C THR A 126 7.02 7.09 -11.02
N TYR A 127 6.77 8.03 -10.10
CA TYR A 127 7.15 9.43 -10.27
C TYR A 127 8.66 9.63 -10.28
N VAL A 128 9.40 8.92 -9.42
CA VAL A 128 10.87 8.93 -9.44
C VAL A 128 11.37 8.44 -10.80
N LEU A 129 10.83 7.34 -11.33
CA LEU A 129 11.22 6.79 -12.62
C LEU A 129 10.97 7.79 -13.76
N GLU A 130 9.79 8.39 -13.83
CA GLU A 130 9.49 9.39 -14.85
C GLU A 130 10.40 10.61 -14.75
N ARG A 131 10.67 11.06 -13.53
CA ARG A 131 11.54 12.21 -13.33
C ARG A 131 12.98 11.95 -13.75
N CYS A 132 13.42 10.68 -13.68
CA CYS A 132 14.74 10.22 -14.08
C CYS A 132 14.82 9.73 -15.55
N ALA A 133 13.72 9.67 -16.31
CA ALA A 133 13.66 9.10 -17.65
C ALA A 133 14.62 9.70 -18.70
N SER A 134 15.19 10.87 -18.45
CA SER A 134 16.17 11.51 -19.35
C SER A 134 17.36 12.09 -18.60
N LYS A 135 17.62 11.59 -17.39
CA LYS A 135 18.74 12.03 -16.55
C LYS A 135 19.83 10.96 -16.55
N PRO A 136 21.10 11.34 -16.36
CA PRO A 136 22.19 10.39 -16.17
C PRO A 136 22.17 9.80 -14.74
N ILE A 137 20.99 9.36 -14.28
CA ILE A 137 20.77 8.79 -12.94
C ILE A 137 20.24 7.38 -13.14
N GLU A 138 20.91 6.39 -12.56
CA GLU A 138 20.38 5.02 -12.46
C GLU A 138 19.43 4.92 -11.26
N VAL A 139 18.18 4.51 -11.50
CA VAL A 139 17.23 4.18 -10.44
C VAL A 139 17.37 2.69 -10.13
N VAL A 140 17.69 2.35 -8.89
CA VAL A 140 17.95 0.98 -8.45
C VAL A 140 16.89 0.54 -7.44
N VAL A 141 15.98 -0.33 -7.84
CA VAL A 141 14.94 -0.86 -6.94
C VAL A 141 15.49 -2.08 -6.19
N LEU A 142 15.56 -1.98 -4.86
CA LEU A 142 15.80 -3.11 -3.97
C LEU A 142 14.45 -3.80 -3.74
N ASP A 143 14.23 -4.91 -4.44
CA ASP A 143 12.90 -5.50 -4.46
C ASP A 143 12.53 -6.14 -3.11
N ARG A 144 11.24 -6.14 -2.79
CA ARG A 144 10.69 -6.63 -1.51
C ARG A 144 9.47 -7.52 -1.72
N PRO A 145 9.17 -8.43 -0.76
CA PRO A 145 8.00 -9.29 -0.84
C PRO A 145 6.72 -8.47 -0.92
N ASN A 146 5.78 -8.90 -1.76
CA ASN A 146 4.38 -8.52 -1.59
C ASN A 146 3.83 -9.31 -0.40
N PRO A 147 3.38 -8.66 0.70
CA PRO A 147 3.02 -9.36 1.94
C PRO A 147 1.75 -10.20 1.83
N ILE A 148 0.88 -9.85 0.87
CA ILE A 148 -0.35 -10.57 0.54
C ILE A 148 -0.17 -11.45 -0.71
N ASN A 149 1.04 -11.97 -0.89
CA ASN A 149 1.46 -12.84 -1.99
C ASN A 149 1.51 -12.18 -3.37
N GLY A 150 2.14 -12.89 -4.32
CA GLY A 150 2.27 -12.48 -5.71
C GLY A 150 1.43 -13.29 -6.68
N ILE A 151 0.47 -14.11 -6.25
CA ILE A 151 -0.37 -14.94 -7.13
C ILE A 151 -1.77 -14.34 -7.29
N ASP A 152 -2.38 -13.95 -6.18
CA ASP A 152 -3.75 -13.49 -6.18
C ASP A 152 -3.85 -12.06 -6.74
N ILE A 153 -4.81 -11.90 -7.64
CA ILE A 153 -5.22 -10.62 -8.20
C ILE A 153 -6.72 -10.49 -7.90
N GLU A 154 -7.15 -9.32 -7.45
CA GLU A 154 -8.52 -9.09 -7.00
C GLU A 154 -8.94 -7.62 -7.18
N GLY A 155 -10.21 -7.41 -7.48
CA GLY A 155 -10.86 -6.11 -7.56
C GLY A 155 -10.79 -5.44 -8.92
N ASN A 156 -11.57 -4.38 -9.07
CA ASN A 156 -11.70 -3.67 -10.34
C ASN A 156 -10.37 -3.01 -10.77
N ILE A 157 -10.16 -2.95 -12.08
CA ILE A 157 -9.10 -2.13 -12.67
C ILE A 157 -9.47 -0.64 -12.52
N LEU A 158 -8.47 0.19 -12.22
CA LEU A 158 -8.63 1.65 -12.15
C LEU A 158 -9.09 2.21 -13.50
N ASP A 159 -10.17 2.98 -13.50
CA ASP A 159 -10.54 3.84 -14.62
C ASP A 159 -9.68 5.12 -14.59
N ALA A 160 -9.11 5.48 -15.74
CA ALA A 160 -8.24 6.64 -15.90
C ALA A 160 -8.91 7.97 -15.51
N ASN A 161 -10.25 8.04 -15.53
CA ASN A 161 -10.99 9.21 -15.03
C ASN A 161 -10.88 9.41 -13.50
N TYR A 162 -10.40 8.40 -12.78
CA TYR A 162 -10.17 8.42 -11.33
C TYR A 162 -8.67 8.34 -10.99
N GLU A 163 -7.80 8.64 -11.96
CA GLU A 163 -6.35 8.71 -11.74
C GLU A 163 -6.01 9.73 -10.64
N SER A 164 -5.21 9.33 -9.66
CA SER A 164 -4.83 10.14 -8.49
C SER A 164 -3.51 9.64 -7.88
N PHE A 165 -3.06 10.30 -6.80
CA PHE A 165 -1.85 9.90 -6.07
C PHE A 165 -1.95 8.50 -5.43
N VAL A 166 -3.17 8.04 -5.11
CA VAL A 166 -3.45 6.71 -4.53
C VAL A 166 -4.03 5.74 -5.57
N GLY A 167 -3.94 6.07 -6.85
CA GLY A 167 -4.51 5.23 -7.89
C GLY A 167 -4.10 5.78 -9.24
N ARG A 168 -2.91 5.41 -9.72
CA ARG A 168 -2.31 6.04 -10.89
C ARG A 168 -2.34 5.19 -12.16
N HIS A 169 -2.24 3.88 -11.99
CA HIS A 169 -2.06 2.95 -13.09
C HIS A 169 -3.26 2.02 -13.20
N PRO A 170 -3.60 1.55 -14.42
CA PRO A 170 -4.71 0.64 -14.66
C PRO A 170 -4.38 -0.77 -14.14
N ILE A 171 -4.27 -0.88 -12.81
CA ILE A 171 -4.04 -2.10 -12.06
C ILE A 171 -5.26 -2.37 -11.16
N PRO A 172 -5.53 -3.64 -10.83
CA PRO A 172 -6.60 -4.00 -9.93
C PRO A 172 -6.27 -3.67 -8.48
N PHE A 173 -7.27 -3.72 -7.61
CA PHE A 173 -7.16 -3.28 -6.22
C PHE A 173 -6.11 -4.07 -5.42
N ARG A 174 -6.07 -5.40 -5.58
CA ARG A 174 -4.95 -6.27 -5.21
C ARG A 174 -4.24 -6.68 -6.49
N HIS A 175 -3.02 -6.18 -6.66
CA HIS A 175 -2.34 -6.25 -7.97
C HIS A 175 -1.39 -7.45 -8.12
N GLY A 176 -1.00 -8.12 -7.03
CA GLY A 176 -0.19 -9.35 -7.08
C GLY A 176 1.21 -9.15 -7.68
N LEU A 177 1.81 -7.97 -7.53
CA LEU A 177 3.16 -7.62 -8.01
C LEU A 177 4.05 -7.23 -6.85
N THR A 178 5.37 -7.46 -6.97
CA THR A 178 6.37 -6.81 -6.12
C THR A 178 6.60 -5.35 -6.57
N ILE A 179 7.25 -4.54 -5.74
CA ILE A 179 7.57 -3.15 -6.11
C ILE A 179 8.53 -3.08 -7.31
N GLY A 180 9.47 -4.03 -7.43
CA GLY A 180 10.33 -4.19 -8.61
C GLY A 180 9.56 -4.55 -9.87
N GLU A 181 8.55 -5.42 -9.76
CA GLU A 181 7.68 -5.75 -10.89
C GLU A 181 6.80 -4.58 -11.32
N VAL A 182 6.32 -3.74 -10.38
CA VAL A 182 5.62 -2.49 -10.71
C VAL A 182 6.56 -1.53 -11.46
N ALA A 183 7.82 -1.41 -11.04
CA ALA A 183 8.82 -0.60 -11.73
C ALA A 183 8.98 -1.02 -13.20
N LEU A 184 9.11 -2.33 -13.43
CA LEU A 184 9.25 -2.91 -14.76
C LEU A 184 7.96 -2.71 -15.58
N MET A 185 6.79 -2.90 -14.98
CA MET A 185 5.49 -2.74 -15.64
C MET A 185 5.32 -1.31 -16.14
N HIS A 186 5.65 -0.34 -15.27
CA HIS A 186 5.65 1.08 -15.59
C HIS A 186 6.58 1.41 -16.77
N GLN A 187 7.83 0.94 -16.71
CA GLN A 187 8.80 1.14 -17.80
C GLN A 187 8.39 0.47 -19.12
N LYS A 188 7.66 -0.65 -19.07
CA LYS A 188 7.30 -1.42 -20.26
C LYS A 188 6.03 -0.89 -20.94
N PHE A 189 5.04 -0.43 -20.18
CA PHE A 189 3.69 -0.19 -20.70
C PHE A 189 3.17 1.23 -20.54
N TRP A 190 3.68 2.01 -19.57
CA TRP A 190 3.05 3.29 -19.20
C TRP A 190 3.90 4.53 -19.53
N VAL A 191 5.17 4.35 -19.91
CA VAL A 191 6.06 5.46 -20.26
C VAL A 191 6.39 5.53 -21.75
N LYS A 192 6.60 6.76 -22.22
CA LYS A 192 7.16 7.02 -23.57
C LYS A 192 8.68 6.93 -23.57
N THR A 193 9.31 7.42 -22.51
CA THR A 193 10.76 7.44 -22.34
C THR A 193 11.13 6.67 -21.10
N LYS A 194 12.10 5.76 -21.23
CA LYS A 194 12.52 4.88 -20.15
C LYS A 194 13.59 5.52 -19.28
N ALA A 195 13.51 5.31 -17.98
CA ALA A 195 14.60 5.58 -17.07
C ALA A 195 15.68 4.51 -17.18
N ASN A 196 16.89 4.85 -16.76
CA ASN A 196 17.92 3.86 -16.49
C ASN A 196 17.53 3.10 -15.21
N LEU A 197 16.73 2.04 -15.35
CA LEU A 197 16.22 1.23 -14.25
C LEU A 197 17.04 -0.05 -14.09
N LYS A 198 17.40 -0.37 -12.85
CA LYS A 198 17.90 -1.67 -12.42
C LYS A 198 17.05 -2.19 -11.25
N VAL A 199 16.70 -3.47 -11.30
CA VAL A 199 16.01 -4.16 -10.18
C VAL A 199 16.97 -5.19 -9.58
N ILE A 200 17.26 -5.08 -8.30
CA ILE A 200 17.95 -6.12 -7.54
C ILE A 200 16.88 -7.08 -7.02
N LYS A 201 16.77 -8.23 -7.68
CA LYS A 201 15.80 -9.28 -7.33
C LYS A 201 16.10 -9.85 -5.95
N MET A 202 15.04 -10.25 -5.26
CA MET A 202 15.12 -11.09 -4.08
C MET A 202 15.66 -12.48 -4.44
N LEU A 203 16.17 -13.19 -3.42
CA LEU A 203 16.43 -14.62 -3.50
C LEU A 203 15.47 -15.39 -2.59
N ASN A 204 15.10 -16.59 -3.02
CA ASN A 204 14.22 -17.53 -2.32
C ASN A 204 12.76 -17.06 -2.11
N TRP A 205 12.37 -15.89 -2.62
CA TRP A 205 10.96 -15.50 -2.62
C TRP A 205 10.23 -16.21 -3.75
N GLU A 206 9.10 -16.82 -3.42
CA GLU A 206 8.18 -17.43 -4.38
C GLU A 206 6.84 -16.70 -4.32
N ARG A 207 6.16 -16.59 -5.45
CA ARG A 207 4.90 -15.82 -5.54
C ARG A 207 3.81 -16.32 -4.59
N SER A 208 3.82 -17.60 -4.24
CA SER A 208 2.86 -18.22 -3.32
C SER A 208 3.06 -17.81 -1.87
N MET A 209 4.23 -17.26 -1.50
CA MET A 209 4.54 -16.90 -0.13
C MET A 209 3.68 -15.72 0.34
N PHE A 210 3.05 -15.90 1.49
CA PHE A 210 2.64 -14.79 2.33
C PHE A 210 3.85 -14.30 3.13
N TYR A 211 3.76 -13.11 3.73
CA TYR A 211 4.91 -12.50 4.38
C TYR A 211 5.57 -13.37 5.45
N GLU A 212 4.80 -14.10 6.26
CA GLU A 212 5.35 -14.93 7.35
C GLU A 212 6.14 -16.12 6.81
N ASP A 213 5.81 -16.63 5.61
CA ASP A 213 6.55 -17.70 4.94
C ASP A 213 8.00 -17.26 4.61
N THR A 214 8.21 -15.95 4.45
CA THR A 214 9.52 -15.37 4.12
C THR A 214 10.53 -15.45 5.26
N GLN A 215 10.05 -15.61 6.50
CA GLN A 215 10.83 -15.52 7.75
C GLN A 215 11.58 -14.18 7.93
N LEU A 216 11.13 -13.12 7.25
CA LEU A 216 11.62 -11.77 7.43
C LEU A 216 10.91 -11.09 8.62
N PRO A 217 11.59 -10.15 9.29
CA PRO A 217 10.95 -9.36 10.33
C PRO A 217 9.93 -8.39 9.73
N TRP A 218 8.71 -8.39 10.26
CA TRP A 218 7.73 -7.37 9.94
C TRP A 218 8.00 -6.10 10.75
N LEU A 219 8.17 -4.99 10.05
CA LEU A 219 8.19 -3.65 10.65
C LEU A 219 7.14 -2.80 9.95
N LEU A 220 6.51 -1.90 10.69
CA LEU A 220 5.36 -1.14 10.23
C LEU A 220 5.70 -0.26 9.00
N PRO A 221 5.12 -0.51 7.82
CA PRO A 221 5.38 0.34 6.66
C PRO A 221 4.67 1.70 6.79
N SER A 222 3.59 1.78 7.59
CA SER A 222 2.96 3.02 8.06
C SER A 222 2.44 2.87 9.50
N PRO A 223 2.20 3.96 10.26
CA PRO A 223 1.91 3.90 11.69
C PRO A 223 0.70 3.04 12.08
N ASN A 224 -0.32 3.06 11.23
CA ASN A 224 -1.59 2.35 11.46
C ASN A 224 -1.61 0.94 10.85
N LEU A 225 -0.51 0.49 10.23
CA LEU A 225 -0.34 -0.84 9.66
C LEU A 225 0.83 -1.55 10.39
N ALA A 226 0.71 -1.61 11.72
CA ALA A 226 1.78 -2.09 12.58
C ALA A 226 1.95 -3.61 12.58
N ARG A 227 0.89 -4.34 12.26
CA ARG A 227 0.82 -5.80 12.33
C ARG A 227 0.73 -6.40 10.94
N ILE A 228 1.22 -7.63 10.78
CA ILE A 228 1.12 -8.33 9.50
C ILE A 228 -0.33 -8.71 9.20
N GLU A 229 -1.14 -9.00 10.23
CA GLU A 229 -2.56 -9.28 10.10
C GLU A 229 -3.32 -8.11 9.47
N SER A 230 -2.94 -6.87 9.83
CA SER A 230 -3.48 -5.66 9.23
C SER A 230 -3.16 -5.56 7.73
N ALA A 231 -2.06 -6.15 7.24
CA ALA A 231 -1.75 -6.17 5.81
C ALA A 231 -2.76 -7.03 5.03
N TYR A 232 -3.27 -8.13 5.62
CA TYR A 232 -4.28 -8.97 4.99
C TYR A 232 -5.64 -8.30 4.93
N THR A 233 -6.02 -7.60 6.00
CA THR A 233 -7.32 -6.91 6.08
C THR A 233 -7.31 -5.55 5.41
N PHE A 234 -6.14 -4.96 5.16
CA PHE A 234 -5.99 -3.63 4.55
C PHE A 234 -6.82 -3.44 3.28
N PRO A 235 -6.81 -4.36 2.29
CA PRO A 235 -7.60 -4.14 1.07
C PRO A 235 -9.12 -4.18 1.31
N ALA A 236 -9.58 -4.70 2.45
CA ALA A 236 -10.98 -4.63 2.87
C ALA A 236 -11.27 -3.33 3.63
N THR A 237 -10.40 -2.94 4.56
CA THR A 237 -10.67 -1.86 5.53
C THR A 237 -10.30 -0.47 5.03
N VAL A 238 -9.32 -0.34 4.12
CA VAL A 238 -8.93 0.95 3.55
C VAL A 238 -10.06 1.62 2.77
N LEU A 239 -11.01 0.84 2.24
CA LEU A 239 -12.20 1.36 1.56
C LEU A 239 -13.01 2.31 2.45
N PHE A 240 -13.00 2.09 3.77
CA PHE A 240 -13.72 2.90 4.73
C PHE A 240 -13.11 4.29 4.94
N GLU A 241 -11.89 4.57 4.46
CA GLU A 241 -11.37 5.94 4.36
C GLU A 241 -12.29 6.84 3.49
N GLY A 242 -13.07 6.24 2.59
CA GLY A 242 -14.09 6.91 1.80
C GLY A 242 -15.37 7.30 2.56
N THR A 243 -15.44 7.03 3.86
CA THR A 243 -16.64 7.19 4.72
C THR A 243 -16.30 7.85 6.06
N THR A 244 -17.32 8.14 6.87
CA THR A 244 -17.19 8.59 8.26
C THR A 244 -17.09 7.46 9.29
N LEU A 245 -17.23 6.19 8.87
CA LEU A 245 -17.07 5.02 9.74
C LEU A 245 -15.60 4.88 10.14
N SER A 246 -15.34 4.42 11.37
CA SER A 246 -13.98 4.14 11.83
C SER A 246 -13.49 2.81 11.27
N GLU A 247 -12.30 2.80 10.68
CA GLU A 247 -11.52 1.61 10.26
C GLU A 247 -10.51 1.17 11.33
N GLY A 248 -10.72 1.58 12.58
CA GLY A 248 -9.92 1.15 13.72
C GLY A 248 -8.68 1.99 14.01
N ARG A 249 -8.38 3.02 13.21
CA ARG A 249 -7.35 4.02 13.56
C ARG A 249 -7.67 4.63 14.92
N GLY A 250 -6.66 4.80 15.77
CA GLY A 250 -6.88 5.18 17.18
C GLY A 250 -7.11 4.02 18.14
N THR A 251 -6.99 2.77 17.68
CA THR A 251 -7.03 1.55 18.50
C THR A 251 -5.74 0.75 18.38
N THR A 252 -5.61 -0.33 19.16
CA THR A 252 -4.49 -1.29 19.06
C THR A 252 -4.65 -2.29 17.90
N GLN A 253 -5.77 -2.24 17.16
CA GLN A 253 -6.11 -3.14 16.06
C GLN A 253 -6.57 -2.35 14.83
N SER A 254 -5.83 -1.28 14.52
CA SER A 254 -6.08 -0.47 13.33
C SER A 254 -6.10 -1.34 12.06
N LEU A 255 -7.04 -1.03 11.16
CA LEU A 255 -7.24 -1.71 9.87
C LEU A 255 -7.69 -3.17 9.99
N GLU A 256 -8.04 -3.65 11.18
CA GLU A 256 -8.65 -4.98 11.43
C GLU A 256 -10.12 -4.90 11.88
N VAL A 257 -10.60 -3.69 12.21
CA VAL A 257 -11.96 -3.43 12.68
C VAL A 257 -12.63 -2.32 11.86
N VAL A 258 -13.95 -2.38 11.73
CA VAL A 258 -14.77 -1.32 11.13
C VAL A 258 -15.98 -1.06 12.03
N GLY A 259 -16.36 0.20 12.26
CA GLY A 259 -17.52 0.49 13.10
C GLY A 259 -17.96 1.95 13.19
N HIS A 260 -19.08 2.16 13.89
CA HIS A 260 -19.71 3.45 14.11
C HIS A 260 -20.49 3.44 15.44
N PRO A 261 -20.66 4.58 16.14
CA PRO A 261 -21.40 4.63 17.41
C PRO A 261 -22.87 4.21 17.32
N LYS A 262 -23.43 4.18 16.10
CA LYS A 262 -24.83 3.82 15.84
C LYS A 262 -25.04 2.34 15.53
N ILE A 263 -23.97 1.55 15.53
CA ILE A 263 -24.06 0.11 15.30
C ILE A 263 -24.27 -0.59 16.63
N GLU A 264 -25.35 -1.38 16.73
CA GLU A 264 -25.44 -2.44 17.72
C GLU A 264 -24.86 -3.72 17.09
N PRO A 265 -23.64 -4.14 17.49
CA PRO A 265 -22.86 -5.10 16.70
C PRO A 265 -23.45 -6.51 16.70
N PHE A 266 -24.12 -6.94 17.78
CA PHE A 266 -24.61 -8.32 17.85
C PHE A 266 -25.82 -8.53 16.94
N SER A 267 -26.82 -7.65 17.03
CA SER A 267 -28.02 -7.69 16.19
C SER A 267 -27.69 -7.40 14.72
N PHE A 268 -26.80 -6.46 14.41
CA PHE A 268 -26.34 -6.24 13.03
C PHE A 268 -25.71 -7.52 12.45
N CYS A 269 -24.78 -8.12 13.18
CA CYS A 269 -24.10 -9.33 12.72
C CYS A 269 -25.07 -10.51 12.50
N ASP A 270 -25.94 -10.78 13.49
CA ASP A 270 -26.89 -11.90 13.44
C ASP A 270 -27.97 -11.73 12.36
N SER A 271 -28.56 -10.53 12.28
CA SER A 271 -29.73 -10.29 11.43
C SER A 271 -29.40 -9.97 9.98
N VAL A 272 -28.25 -9.32 9.73
CA VAL A 272 -27.84 -8.83 8.40
C VAL A 272 -26.57 -9.53 7.92
N LEU A 273 -25.45 -9.28 8.60
CA LEU A 273 -24.12 -9.57 8.04
C LEU A 273 -23.88 -11.06 7.80
N PHE A 274 -24.26 -11.94 8.73
CA PHE A 274 -24.01 -13.39 8.57
C PHE A 274 -24.84 -14.01 7.44
N LYS A 275 -26.04 -13.48 7.18
CA LYS A 275 -26.85 -13.89 6.03
C LYS A 275 -26.21 -13.44 4.73
N ALA A 276 -25.75 -12.19 4.67
CA ALA A 276 -25.05 -11.64 3.51
C ALA A 276 -23.73 -12.38 3.23
N LEU A 277 -22.93 -12.67 4.26
CA LEU A 277 -21.71 -13.48 4.14
C LEU A 277 -22.01 -14.87 3.60
N LYS A 278 -23.02 -15.56 4.14
CA LYS A 278 -23.44 -16.88 3.64
C LYS A 278 -23.89 -16.83 2.18
N ALA A 279 -24.66 -15.81 1.80
CA ALA A 279 -25.14 -15.63 0.42
C ALA A 279 -23.97 -15.34 -0.56
N SER A 280 -22.98 -14.57 -0.12
CA SER A 280 -21.79 -14.23 -0.92
C SER A 280 -20.86 -15.41 -1.21
N LYS A 281 -20.97 -16.49 -0.41
CA LYS A 281 -20.07 -17.66 -0.45
C LYS A 281 -18.59 -17.32 -0.22
N LEU A 282 -18.28 -16.14 0.32
CA LEU A 282 -16.92 -15.79 0.71
C LEU A 282 -16.43 -16.70 1.83
N GLN A 283 -15.17 -17.13 1.73
CA GLN A 283 -14.52 -18.06 2.65
C GLN A 283 -13.17 -17.49 3.11
N GLY A 284 -12.49 -18.21 4.03
CA GLY A 284 -11.21 -17.78 4.58
C GLY A 284 -11.30 -16.58 5.53
N VAL A 285 -12.52 -16.22 5.96
CA VAL A 285 -12.78 -15.10 6.87
C VAL A 285 -13.80 -15.49 7.94
N ALA A 286 -13.58 -15.01 9.16
CA ALA A 286 -14.59 -14.93 10.20
C ALA A 286 -14.84 -13.44 10.55
N LEU A 287 -16.10 -13.04 10.51
CA LEU A 287 -16.54 -11.70 10.91
C LEU A 287 -17.10 -11.79 12.32
N ARG A 288 -16.58 -10.97 13.24
CA ARG A 288 -16.93 -11.04 14.67
C ARG A 288 -17.50 -9.70 15.16
N PRO A 289 -18.66 -9.67 15.84
CA PRO A 289 -19.14 -8.44 16.48
C PRO A 289 -18.14 -7.96 17.54
N ILE A 290 -17.92 -6.66 17.59
CA ILE A 290 -17.02 -6.02 18.56
C ILE A 290 -17.52 -4.62 18.93
N THR A 291 -17.15 -4.18 20.13
CA THR A 291 -17.24 -2.78 20.56
C THR A 291 -15.83 -2.26 20.83
N PHE A 292 -15.51 -1.06 20.33
CA PHE A 292 -14.18 -0.47 20.47
C PHE A 292 -14.27 1.06 20.61
N LEU A 293 -13.20 1.68 21.11
CA LEU A 293 -13.11 3.12 21.34
C LEU A 293 -11.86 3.67 20.63
N PRO A 294 -12.00 4.30 19.45
CA PRO A 294 -10.93 5.07 18.83
C PRO A 294 -10.50 6.23 19.73
N THR A 295 -9.20 6.42 19.92
CA THR A 295 -8.65 7.54 20.71
C THR A 295 -8.38 8.79 19.89
N PHE A 296 -8.28 8.66 18.56
CA PHE A 296 -8.12 9.75 17.60
C PHE A 296 -8.78 9.36 16.26
N GLN A 297 -8.71 10.23 15.23
CA GLN A 297 -9.33 10.03 13.92
C GLN A 297 -10.87 9.92 13.97
N LYS A 298 -11.48 9.36 12.93
CA LYS A 298 -12.92 9.14 12.81
C LYS A 298 -13.48 8.44 14.05
N GLN A 299 -14.55 9.04 14.60
CA GLN A 299 -15.22 8.58 15.82
C GLN A 299 -14.32 8.59 17.08
N GLY A 300 -13.24 9.36 17.09
CA GLY A 300 -12.38 9.56 18.25
C GLY A 300 -13.16 9.98 19.50
N GLY A 301 -12.90 9.29 20.62
CA GLY A 301 -13.56 9.52 21.89
C GLY A 301 -15.00 8.98 22.00
N LYS A 302 -15.51 8.30 20.97
CA LYS A 302 -16.84 7.70 20.96
C LYS A 302 -16.74 6.17 20.90
N VAL A 303 -17.55 5.49 21.70
CA VAL A 303 -17.66 4.03 21.64
C VAL A 303 -18.36 3.64 20.34
N CYS A 304 -17.73 2.79 19.55
CA CYS A 304 -18.24 2.24 18.30
C CYS A 304 -18.63 0.77 18.49
N GLY A 305 -19.83 0.41 18.04
CA GLY A 305 -20.11 -0.97 17.67
C GLY A 305 -19.59 -1.24 16.27
N GLY A 306 -19.25 -2.49 15.97
CA GLY A 306 -18.74 -2.86 14.66
C GLY A 306 -18.35 -4.31 14.52
N ILE A 307 -17.43 -4.54 13.59
CA ILE A 307 -17.01 -5.85 13.12
C ILE A 307 -15.50 -5.92 13.14
N GLN A 308 -14.95 -6.98 13.73
CA GLN A 308 -13.56 -7.36 13.56
C GLN A 308 -13.46 -8.43 12.47
N ILE A 309 -12.51 -8.24 11.56
CA ILE A 309 -12.21 -9.17 10.47
C ILE A 309 -11.08 -10.10 10.92
N HIS A 310 -11.34 -11.41 10.92
CA HIS A 310 -10.34 -12.44 11.19
C HIS A 310 -10.08 -13.23 9.91
N VAL A 311 -8.84 -13.25 9.43
CA VAL A 311 -8.45 -14.07 8.28
C VAL A 311 -8.16 -15.48 8.78
N THR A 312 -9.02 -16.44 8.39
CA THR A 312 -8.93 -17.84 8.85
C THR A 312 -8.18 -18.73 7.86
N ASP A 313 -8.19 -18.37 6.57
CA ASP A 313 -7.40 -19.04 5.54
C ASP A 313 -7.04 -18.04 4.44
N LYS A 314 -5.76 -17.65 4.41
CA LYS A 314 -5.24 -16.64 3.47
C LYS A 314 -5.31 -17.08 2.01
N SER A 315 -5.33 -18.40 1.73
CA SER A 315 -5.28 -18.94 0.37
C SER A 315 -6.60 -18.78 -0.40
N ILE A 316 -7.71 -18.64 0.32
CA ILE A 316 -9.06 -18.49 -0.24
C ILE A 316 -9.73 -17.18 0.15
N TYR A 317 -9.10 -16.38 1.02
CA TYR A 317 -9.60 -15.09 1.45
C TYR A 317 -9.54 -14.04 0.33
N LYS A 318 -10.66 -13.33 0.14
CA LYS A 318 -10.86 -12.28 -0.88
C LYS A 318 -11.14 -10.94 -0.20
N PRO A 319 -10.11 -10.20 0.25
CA PRO A 319 -10.27 -9.00 1.06
C PRO A 319 -11.06 -7.89 0.39
N TRP A 320 -10.85 -7.63 -0.91
CA TRP A 320 -11.58 -6.56 -1.60
C TRP A 320 -13.08 -6.88 -1.64
N ARG A 321 -13.46 -8.11 -2.00
CA ARG A 321 -14.88 -8.54 -1.98
C ARG A 321 -15.49 -8.46 -0.58
N VAL A 322 -14.75 -8.84 0.46
CA VAL A 322 -15.20 -8.70 1.86
C VAL A 322 -15.42 -7.23 2.23
N GLY A 323 -14.51 -6.34 1.81
CA GLY A 323 -14.65 -4.90 2.02
C GLY A 323 -15.89 -4.32 1.33
N GLN A 324 -16.13 -4.67 0.07
CA GLN A 324 -17.33 -4.22 -0.68
C GLN A 324 -18.62 -4.75 -0.05
N LEU A 325 -18.64 -6.02 0.37
CA LEU A 325 -19.78 -6.61 1.08
C LEU A 325 -20.07 -5.82 2.37
N LEU A 326 -19.06 -5.62 3.21
CA LEU A 326 -19.20 -4.88 4.47
C LEU A 326 -19.71 -3.45 4.21
N MET A 327 -19.15 -2.76 3.22
CA MET A 327 -19.55 -1.41 2.86
C MET A 327 -21.03 -1.34 2.49
N ARG A 328 -21.50 -2.26 1.63
CA ARG A 328 -22.90 -2.31 1.20
C ARG A 328 -23.85 -2.57 2.36
N GLU A 329 -23.57 -3.59 3.16
CA GLU A 329 -24.45 -3.94 4.30
C GLU A 329 -24.47 -2.84 5.37
N LEU A 330 -23.33 -2.19 5.62
CA LEU A 330 -23.25 -1.06 6.56
C LEU A 330 -23.96 0.18 6.03
N TYR A 331 -23.86 0.48 4.73
CA TYR A 331 -24.58 1.58 4.09
C TYR A 331 -26.08 1.46 4.30
N HIS A 332 -26.66 0.29 4.02
CA HIS A 332 -28.10 0.08 4.17
C HIS A 332 -28.56 -0.12 5.62
N TYR A 333 -27.70 -0.60 6.51
CA TYR A 333 -28.06 -0.74 7.92
C TYR A 333 -28.07 0.60 8.67
N LEU A 334 -27.12 1.48 8.35
CA LEU A 334 -27.01 2.78 9.02
C LEU A 334 -27.94 3.85 8.43
N GLU A 335 -28.38 3.71 7.18
CA GLU A 335 -29.27 4.66 6.51
C GLU A 335 -28.77 6.11 6.67
N ASP A 336 -29.55 6.96 7.35
CA ASP A 336 -29.23 8.37 7.60
C ASP A 336 -27.96 8.58 8.46
N ASP A 337 -27.54 7.58 9.23
CA ASP A 337 -26.31 7.62 10.03
C ASP A 337 -25.05 7.24 9.20
N PHE A 338 -25.19 6.84 7.93
CA PHE A 338 -24.07 6.60 7.03
C PHE A 338 -23.72 7.86 6.24
N GLU A 339 -22.45 8.24 6.23
CA GLU A 339 -21.98 9.35 5.41
C GLU A 339 -20.75 8.96 4.58
N TRP A 340 -20.83 9.19 3.27
CA TRP A 340 -19.64 9.26 2.43
C TRP A 340 -18.79 10.46 2.84
N LYS A 341 -17.47 10.27 2.93
CA LYS A 341 -16.55 11.38 3.20
C LYS A 341 -16.64 12.39 2.05
N ALA A 342 -16.66 13.69 2.37
CA ALA A 342 -16.59 14.75 1.36
C ALA A 342 -15.13 14.97 0.91
N PRO A 343 -14.88 15.47 -0.31
CA PRO A 343 -13.56 15.96 -0.69
C PRO A 343 -13.08 17.07 0.27
N PRO A 344 -11.75 17.26 0.44
CA PRO A 344 -10.69 16.63 -0.33
C PRO A 344 -10.23 15.26 0.20
N TYR A 345 -9.54 14.52 -0.67
CA TYR A 345 -8.79 13.31 -0.30
C TYR A 345 -7.54 13.19 -1.16
N GLU A 346 -6.38 13.09 -0.53
CA GLU A 346 -5.07 12.93 -1.20
C GLU A 346 -4.88 13.95 -2.34
N TYR A 347 -5.16 15.22 -2.06
CA TYR A 347 -5.05 16.37 -2.98
C TYR A 347 -6.03 16.36 -4.17
N ASN A 348 -7.02 15.46 -4.17
CA ASN A 348 -8.20 15.57 -5.02
C ASN A 348 -9.30 16.36 -4.29
N TYR A 349 -9.73 17.47 -4.88
CA TYR A 349 -10.68 18.42 -4.26
C TYR A 349 -12.11 18.33 -4.82
N HIS A 350 -12.37 17.41 -5.76
CA HIS A 350 -13.62 17.42 -6.54
C HIS A 350 -14.35 16.08 -6.53
N GLN A 351 -13.62 14.97 -6.62
CA GLN A 351 -14.21 13.63 -6.68
C GLN A 351 -14.40 13.06 -5.28
N LYS A 352 -15.47 12.27 -5.09
CA LYS A 352 -15.72 11.61 -3.82
C LYS A 352 -14.54 10.69 -3.46
N PRO A 353 -14.02 10.74 -2.22
CA PRO A 353 -12.93 9.89 -1.75
C PRO A 353 -13.15 8.40 -2.02
N ILE A 354 -14.36 7.88 -1.81
CA ILE A 354 -14.67 6.47 -2.10
C ILE A 354 -14.48 6.11 -3.58
N ASP A 355 -14.84 7.02 -4.50
CA ASP A 355 -14.71 6.77 -5.95
C ASP A 355 -13.23 6.83 -6.37
N ILE A 356 -12.41 7.66 -5.71
CA ILE A 356 -10.95 7.72 -5.87
C ILE A 356 -10.28 6.44 -5.38
N ILE A 357 -10.61 5.98 -4.17
CA ILE A 357 -10.07 4.75 -3.59
C ILE A 357 -10.43 3.55 -4.48
N ASN A 358 -11.72 3.42 -4.83
CA ASN A 358 -12.22 2.38 -5.73
C ASN A 358 -11.73 2.53 -7.17
N GLY A 359 -11.26 3.71 -7.58
CA GLY A 359 -10.85 3.97 -8.95
C GLY A 359 -12.01 3.93 -9.96
N THR A 360 -13.25 4.10 -9.48
CA THR A 360 -14.50 4.16 -10.24
C THR A 360 -15.65 4.53 -9.30
N ASP A 361 -16.68 5.20 -9.82
CA ASP A 361 -17.96 5.44 -9.14
C ASP A 361 -18.92 4.25 -9.20
N LYS A 362 -18.70 3.29 -10.11
CA LYS A 362 -19.59 2.14 -10.31
C LYS A 362 -19.80 1.33 -9.04
N LEU A 363 -18.77 1.21 -8.19
CA LEU A 363 -18.85 0.49 -6.92
C LEU A 363 -19.71 1.22 -5.89
N ARG A 364 -19.61 2.55 -5.82
CA ARG A 364 -20.49 3.35 -4.97
C ARG A 364 -21.94 3.23 -5.44
N HIS A 365 -22.21 3.29 -6.74
CA HIS A 365 -23.57 3.10 -7.25
C HIS A 365 -24.10 1.68 -7.01
N TRP A 366 -23.27 0.65 -7.17
CA TRP A 366 -23.63 -0.74 -6.83
C TRP A 366 -24.02 -0.88 -5.35
N ILE A 367 -23.30 -0.18 -4.46
CA ILE A 367 -23.64 -0.08 -3.03
C ILE A 367 -24.98 0.66 -2.84
N GLU A 368 -25.10 1.89 -3.33
CA GLU A 368 -26.26 2.76 -3.08
C GLU A 368 -27.57 2.14 -3.60
N ASN A 369 -27.52 1.42 -4.72
CA ASN A 369 -28.68 0.79 -5.36
C ASN A 369 -29.03 -0.59 -4.77
N ASN A 370 -28.27 -1.09 -3.78
CA ASN A 370 -28.39 -2.44 -3.24
C ASN A 370 -28.39 -3.53 -4.32
N GLU A 371 -27.50 -3.40 -5.32
CA GLU A 371 -27.44 -4.33 -6.43
C GLU A 371 -26.99 -5.74 -5.97
N ALA A 372 -27.36 -6.76 -6.75
CA ALA A 372 -27.05 -8.16 -6.43
C ALA A 372 -25.52 -8.40 -6.31
N LEU A 373 -25.12 -9.37 -5.49
CA LEU A 373 -23.69 -9.66 -5.26
C LEU A 373 -22.97 -10.12 -6.53
N GLU A 374 -23.70 -10.81 -7.42
CA GLU A 374 -23.23 -11.28 -8.71
C GLU A 374 -22.89 -10.13 -9.67
N ALA A 375 -23.48 -8.93 -9.48
CA ALA A 375 -23.13 -7.77 -10.29
C ALA A 375 -21.68 -7.30 -10.04
N LEU A 376 -21.09 -7.64 -8.89
CA LEU A 376 -19.69 -7.35 -8.59
C LEU A 376 -18.73 -8.12 -9.53
N ASP A 377 -19.14 -9.28 -10.04
CA ASP A 377 -18.32 -10.08 -10.97
C ASP A 377 -18.06 -9.31 -12.27
N ALA A 378 -19.04 -8.52 -12.73
CA ALA A 378 -18.87 -7.69 -13.92
C ALA A 378 -17.90 -6.52 -13.70
N LEU A 379 -17.71 -6.08 -12.46
CA LEU A 379 -16.77 -5.02 -12.08
C LEU A 379 -15.35 -5.54 -11.86
N GLU A 380 -15.16 -6.86 -11.78
CA GLU A 380 -13.88 -7.54 -11.56
C GLU A 380 -13.34 -8.21 -12.84
N THR A 381 -13.37 -7.49 -13.96
CA THR A 381 -12.85 -8.01 -15.25
C THR A 381 -11.33 -7.81 -15.33
N LEU A 382 -10.56 -8.91 -15.26
CA LEU A 382 -9.09 -8.88 -15.09
C LEU A 382 -8.29 -9.33 -16.33
N ASP A 383 -8.94 -9.72 -17.43
CA ASP A 383 -8.27 -10.34 -18.59
C ASP A 383 -7.14 -9.49 -19.19
N SER A 384 -7.39 -8.19 -19.34
CA SER A 384 -6.41 -7.23 -19.85
C SER A 384 -5.20 -7.12 -18.92
N TYR A 385 -5.43 -7.08 -17.61
CA TYR A 385 -4.37 -7.02 -16.62
C TYR A 385 -3.58 -8.33 -16.53
N ASN A 386 -4.23 -9.49 -16.62
CA ASN A 386 -3.58 -10.81 -16.55
C ASN A 386 -2.48 -10.96 -17.62
N SER A 387 -2.70 -10.40 -18.81
CA SER A 387 -1.69 -10.41 -19.88
C SER A 387 -0.47 -9.54 -19.53
N LEU A 388 -0.69 -8.35 -18.98
CA LEU A 388 0.38 -7.44 -18.53
C LEU A 388 1.16 -8.05 -17.35
N TRP A 389 0.44 -8.60 -16.38
CA TRP A 389 0.98 -9.26 -15.20
C TRP A 389 1.89 -10.41 -15.60
N ASN A 390 1.43 -11.33 -16.47
CA ASN A 390 2.25 -12.45 -16.95
C ASN A 390 3.53 -12.00 -17.68
N ALA A 391 3.47 -10.86 -18.37
CA ALA A 391 4.58 -10.34 -19.16
C ALA A 391 5.66 -9.61 -18.33
N ILE A 392 5.47 -9.45 -17.02
CA ILE A 392 6.40 -8.72 -16.15
C ILE A 392 7.01 -9.52 -15.01
N LYS A 393 6.47 -10.71 -14.71
CA LYS A 393 6.91 -11.51 -13.55
C LYS A 393 8.40 -11.77 -13.58
N ILE A 394 9.04 -11.62 -12.43
CA ILE A 394 10.47 -11.87 -12.26
C ILE A 394 10.79 -12.97 -11.25
N TYR A 395 9.76 -13.54 -10.62
CA TYR A 395 9.76 -14.66 -9.68
C TYR A 395 8.75 -15.72 -10.08
#